data_AF-A0A9P5G6N9-F1
#
_entry.id   AF-A0A9P5G6N9-F1
#
_cell.length_a   1.000
_cell.length_b   1.000
_cell.length_c   1.000
_cell.angle_alpha   90.00
_cell.angle_beta   90.00
_cell.angle_gamma   90.00
#
_symmetry.space_group_name_H-M   'P 1'
#
loop_
_entity.id
_entity.type
_entity.pdbx_description
1 polymer ?
#
loop_
_entity_poly.entity_id
_entity_poly.type
_entity_poly.pdbx_seq_one_letter_code
_entity_poly.pdbx_strand_id
1 'polypeptide(L)'
;MENHEIETEEIIAAAFRDNKRVFLPRIVDINESKALFPGHRKELEMIEVAPGELATLKPFGPYKLREPALGGTTAVEAGGLDAIIVPGLGFTKTCHRLGHGKGFYDTYIAKHIAWGAAQGRPAPFLIGIGATEQFIDRIPTEGHDYVLDAVVAGDGTVYTKQ
;
A
#
# COMPACT_ATOMS: atom_id res chain seq x y z
N MET A 1 4.91 13.17 -15.21
CA MET A 1 5.00 13.27 -13.75
C MET A 1 6.33 12.67 -13.39
N GLU A 2 7.22 13.46 -12.81
CA GLU A 2 8.44 12.94 -12.20
C GLU A 2 8.02 12.01 -11.06
N ASN A 3 8.54 10.78 -11.06
CA ASN A 3 8.20 9.79 -10.06
C ASN A 3 9.02 10.10 -8.80
N HIS A 4 8.36 10.60 -7.77
CA HIS A 4 9.00 10.94 -6.49
C HIS A 4 9.01 9.75 -5.51
N GLU A 5 8.60 8.56 -5.99
CA GLU A 5 8.52 7.34 -5.20
C GLU A 5 9.65 6.38 -5.57
N ILE A 6 10.06 5.56 -4.60
CA ILE A 6 11.10 4.55 -4.78
C ILE A 6 10.62 3.46 -5.74
N GLU A 7 11.51 3.02 -6.64
CA GLU A 7 11.26 1.88 -7.53
C GLU A 7 11.20 0.57 -6.73
N THR A 8 10.08 -0.15 -6.84
CA THR A 8 9.84 -1.38 -6.06
C THR A 8 10.04 -2.67 -6.87
N GLU A 9 10.51 -2.60 -8.11
CA GLU A 9 10.63 -3.78 -8.99
C GLU A 9 11.53 -4.87 -8.38
N GLU A 10 12.69 -4.48 -7.84
CA GLU A 10 13.61 -5.43 -7.19
C GLU A 10 13.03 -6.05 -5.91
N ILE A 11 12.22 -5.29 -5.16
CA ILE A 11 11.53 -5.81 -3.96
C ILE A 11 10.51 -6.87 -4.37
N ILE A 12 9.74 -6.60 -5.44
CA ILE A 12 8.77 -7.54 -5.99
C ILE A 12 9.48 -8.80 -6.53
N ALA A 13 10.58 -8.62 -7.27
CA ALA A 13 11.36 -9.73 -7.80
C ALA A 13 11.96 -10.60 -6.68
N ALA A 14 12.47 -9.98 -5.61
CA ALA A 14 12.95 -10.69 -4.43
C ALA A 14 11.82 -11.47 -3.72
N ALA A 15 10.64 -10.86 -3.56
CA ALA A 15 9.48 -11.53 -2.97
C ALA A 15 9.09 -12.80 -3.74
N PHE A 16 9.08 -12.73 -5.08
CA PHE A 16 8.82 -13.91 -5.91
C PHE A 16 9.91 -14.98 -5.80
N ARG A 17 11.20 -14.59 -5.77
CA ARG A 17 12.32 -15.53 -5.55
C ARG A 17 12.19 -16.26 -4.20
N ASP A 18 11.64 -15.58 -3.21
CA ASP A 18 11.37 -16.13 -1.87
C ASP A 18 10.03 -16.91 -1.79
N ASN A 19 9.40 -17.23 -2.92
CA ASN A 19 8.10 -17.92 -3.02
C ASN A 19 6.96 -17.22 -2.26
N LYS A 20 7.02 -15.89 -2.14
CA LYS A 20 5.94 -15.09 -1.58
C LYS A 20 4.88 -14.81 -2.64
N ARG A 21 3.63 -14.70 -2.20
CA ARG A 21 2.54 -14.19 -3.02
C ARG A 21 2.61 -12.67 -3.02
N VAL A 22 2.44 -12.06 -4.20
CA VAL A 22 2.54 -10.61 -4.37
C VAL A 22 1.18 -10.08 -4.82
N PHE A 23 0.78 -8.96 -4.22
CA PHE A 23 -0.46 -8.27 -4.53
C PHE A 23 -0.15 -6.83 -4.89
N LEU A 24 -0.71 -6.35 -6.00
CA LEU A 24 -0.54 -4.97 -6.45
C LEU A 24 -1.82 -4.14 -6.23
N PRO A 25 -1.67 -2.84 -5.94
CA PRO A 25 -2.80 -1.94 -5.77
C PRO A 25 -3.55 -1.74 -7.09
N ARG A 26 -4.88 -1.79 -7.01
CA ARG A 26 -5.81 -1.47 -8.09
C ARG A 26 -6.91 -0.55 -7.57
N ILE A 27 -7.10 0.59 -8.22
CA ILE A 27 -8.26 1.43 -7.91
C ILE A 27 -9.48 0.88 -8.65
N VAL A 28 -10.53 0.55 -7.91
CA VAL A 28 -11.81 0.04 -8.43
C VAL A 28 -12.94 1.03 -8.15
N ASP A 29 -13.94 1.03 -9.02
CA ASP A 29 -15.14 1.84 -8.81
C ASP A 29 -16.10 1.11 -7.86
N ILE A 30 -16.66 1.85 -6.90
CA ILE A 30 -17.63 1.35 -5.94
C ILE A 30 -18.92 2.15 -5.98
N ASN A 31 -20.00 1.46 -5.64
CA ASN A 31 -21.26 2.10 -5.33
C ASN A 31 -21.12 2.93 -4.04
N GLU A 32 -21.82 4.06 -4.01
CA GLU A 32 -21.77 5.00 -2.89
C GLU A 32 -22.20 4.38 -1.55
N SER A 33 -23.07 3.36 -1.58
CA SER A 33 -23.48 2.58 -0.40
C SER A 33 -22.37 1.72 0.22
N LYS A 34 -21.27 1.46 -0.51
CA LYS A 34 -20.09 0.72 -0.03
C LYS A 34 -18.93 1.64 0.39
N ALA A 35 -19.10 2.95 0.19
CA ALA A 35 -18.08 3.93 0.51
C ALA A 35 -17.97 4.13 2.03
N LEU A 36 -16.74 4.19 2.55
CA LEU A 36 -16.49 4.55 3.95
C LEU A 36 -16.68 6.05 4.20
N PHE A 37 -16.49 6.87 3.16
CA PHE A 37 -16.59 8.32 3.22
C PHE A 37 -17.56 8.83 2.15
N PRO A 38 -18.45 9.80 2.46
CA PRO A 38 -19.35 10.39 1.48
C PRO A 38 -18.63 10.92 0.25
N GLY A 39 -19.16 10.64 -0.95
CA GLY A 39 -18.55 11.07 -2.21
C GLY A 39 -17.36 10.21 -2.70
N HIS A 40 -16.90 9.23 -1.93
CA HIS A 40 -15.87 8.28 -2.40
C HIS A 40 -16.52 7.20 -3.27
N ARG A 41 -16.35 7.30 -4.59
CA ARG A 41 -16.81 6.28 -5.55
C ARG A 41 -15.71 5.34 -6.01
N LYS A 42 -14.56 5.39 -5.35
CA LYS A 42 -13.40 4.58 -5.66
C LYS A 42 -12.81 4.01 -4.38
N GLU A 43 -12.31 2.80 -4.47
CA GLU A 43 -11.52 2.19 -3.39
C GLU A 43 -10.27 1.50 -3.94
N LEU A 44 -9.37 1.19 -3.02
CA LEU A 44 -8.18 0.41 -3.30
C LEU A 44 -8.49 -1.06 -3.04
N GLU A 45 -8.19 -1.91 -4.01
CA GLU A 45 -8.07 -3.35 -3.83
C GLU A 45 -6.61 -3.76 -4.04
N MET A 46 -6.22 -4.88 -3.42
CA MET A 46 -4.92 -5.51 -3.63
C MET A 46 -5.17 -6.82 -4.37
N ILE A 47 -4.70 -6.92 -5.61
CA ILE A 47 -4.98 -8.05 -6.50
C ILE A 47 -3.71 -8.87 -6.68
N GLU A 48 -3.84 -10.19 -6.53
CA GLU A 48 -2.72 -11.14 -6.69
C GLU A 48 -2.15 -11.06 -8.11
N VAL A 49 -0.82 -11.10 -8.21
CA VAL A 49 -0.12 -11.12 -9.50
C VAL A 49 0.89 -12.26 -9.55
N ALA A 50 0.95 -12.95 -10.68
CA ALA A 50 2.01 -13.92 -10.94
C ALA A 50 3.30 -13.24 -11.42
N PRO A 51 4.48 -13.86 -11.23
CA PRO A 51 5.76 -13.30 -11.68
C PRO A 51 5.79 -12.87 -13.16
N GLY A 52 5.16 -13.65 -14.04
CA GLY A 52 5.11 -13.37 -15.48
C GLY A 52 4.20 -12.21 -15.87
N GLU A 53 3.24 -11.83 -15.01
CA GLU A 53 2.27 -10.77 -15.30
C GLU A 53 2.87 -9.38 -15.12
N LEU A 54 3.79 -9.21 -14.18
CA LEU A 54 4.38 -7.89 -13.86
C LEU A 54 5.01 -7.22 -15.08
N ALA A 55 5.74 -7.99 -15.90
CA ALA A 55 6.40 -7.49 -17.12
C ALA A 55 5.41 -7.08 -18.22
N THR A 56 4.16 -7.55 -18.13
CA THR A 56 3.11 -7.26 -19.12
C THR A 56 2.28 -6.03 -18.76
N LEU A 57 2.34 -5.57 -17.50
CA LEU A 57 1.59 -4.42 -17.04
C LEU A 57 2.13 -3.14 -17.67
N LYS A 58 1.27 -2.41 -18.36
CA LYS A 58 1.61 -1.14 -19.01
C LYS A 58 1.03 0.02 -18.21
N PRO A 59 1.78 1.11 -18.00
CA PRO A 59 1.25 2.34 -17.41
C PRO A 59 -0.02 2.83 -18.12
N PHE A 60 -1.11 3.04 -17.38
CA PHE A 60 -2.34 3.59 -17.94
C PHE A 60 -3.10 4.51 -16.97
N GLY A 61 -4.19 5.09 -17.46
CA GLY A 61 -4.98 6.06 -16.71
C GLY A 61 -4.28 7.41 -16.50
N PRO A 62 -4.90 8.31 -15.71
CA PRO A 62 -4.36 9.64 -15.44
C PRO A 62 -3.07 9.60 -14.59
N TYR A 63 -2.92 8.59 -13.73
CA TYR A 63 -1.77 8.42 -12.84
C TYR A 63 -0.62 7.61 -13.45
N LYS A 64 -0.80 7.04 -14.65
CA LYS A 64 0.20 6.21 -15.35
C LYS A 64 0.75 5.08 -14.47
N LEU A 65 -0.12 4.47 -13.67
CA LEU A 65 0.23 3.35 -12.81
C LEU A 65 0.19 2.03 -13.59
N ARG A 66 1.06 1.09 -13.20
CA ARG A 66 1.03 -0.31 -13.67
C ARG A 66 0.11 -1.09 -12.74
N GLU A 67 -1.19 -1.03 -13.03
CA GLU A 67 -2.20 -1.69 -12.22
C GLU A 67 -2.53 -3.09 -12.78
N PRO A 68 -2.81 -4.09 -11.93
CA PRO A 68 -3.24 -5.41 -12.38
C PRO A 68 -4.63 -5.36 -13.04
N ALA A 69 -4.96 -6.40 -13.80
CA ALA A 69 -6.27 -6.52 -14.44
C ALA A 69 -7.39 -6.62 -13.39
N LEU A 70 -8.58 -6.12 -13.73
CA LEU A 70 -9.78 -6.31 -12.91
C LEU A 70 -10.20 -7.79 -12.92
N GLY A 71 -10.79 -8.24 -11.80
CA GLY A 71 -11.33 -9.60 -11.67
C GLY A 71 -10.31 -10.67 -11.31
N GLY A 72 -9.07 -10.29 -10.97
CA GLY A 72 -8.12 -11.20 -10.31
C GLY A 72 -8.49 -11.47 -8.85
N THR A 73 -7.85 -12.46 -8.24
CA THR A 73 -8.06 -12.81 -6.83
C THR A 73 -7.64 -11.66 -5.92
N THR A 74 -8.57 -11.15 -5.12
CA THR A 74 -8.29 -10.11 -4.14
C THR A 74 -7.53 -10.67 -2.93
N ALA A 75 -6.79 -9.82 -2.22
CA ALA A 75 -6.10 -10.20 -1.01
C ALA A 75 -7.03 -10.83 0.05
N VAL A 76 -8.27 -10.34 0.19
CA VAL A 76 -9.23 -10.89 1.16
C VAL A 76 -9.72 -12.28 0.77
N GLU A 77 -9.97 -12.53 -0.53
CA GLU A 77 -10.30 -13.87 -1.04
C GLU A 77 -9.12 -14.84 -0.88
N ALA A 78 -7.90 -14.32 -1.02
CA ALA A 78 -6.64 -15.02 -0.86
C ALA A 78 -6.26 -15.34 0.59
N GLY A 79 -7.06 -14.92 1.57
CA GLY A 79 -6.80 -15.15 2.99
C GLY A 79 -6.08 -14.03 3.72
N GLY A 80 -5.95 -12.84 3.14
CA GLY A 80 -5.36 -11.64 3.73
C GLY A 80 -3.93 -11.38 3.29
N LEU A 81 -3.33 -10.35 3.88
CA LEU A 81 -1.94 -9.93 3.67
C LEU A 81 -1.22 -10.05 5.00
N ASP A 82 0.02 -10.52 4.96
CA ASP A 82 0.88 -10.58 6.15
C ASP A 82 1.72 -9.30 6.32
N ALA A 83 2.01 -8.61 5.20
CA ALA A 83 2.70 -7.32 5.19
C ALA A 83 2.21 -6.44 4.03
N ILE A 84 2.30 -5.12 4.20
CA ILE A 84 1.93 -4.12 3.20
C ILE A 84 3.06 -3.09 3.10
N ILE A 85 3.60 -2.92 1.90
CA ILE A 85 4.46 -1.77 1.57
C ILE A 85 3.55 -0.61 1.22
N VAL A 86 3.58 0.44 2.05
CA VAL A 86 2.70 1.60 1.97
C VAL A 86 3.46 2.76 1.32
N PRO A 87 3.07 3.23 0.13
CA PRO A 87 3.73 4.34 -0.56
C PRO A 87 3.42 5.67 0.13
N GLY A 88 4.35 6.62 0.01
CA GLY A 88 4.24 7.94 0.60
C GLY A 88 5.15 8.95 -0.08
N LEU A 89 4.75 10.23 0.02
CA LEU A 89 5.53 11.39 -0.39
C LEU A 89 6.56 11.78 0.68
N GLY A 90 6.28 11.46 1.93
CA GLY A 90 7.17 11.73 3.05
C GLY A 90 6.93 10.80 4.23
N PHE A 91 7.95 10.62 5.06
CA PHE A 91 7.94 9.79 6.25
C PHE A 91 8.60 10.53 7.42
N THR A 92 8.27 10.14 8.65
CA THR A 92 8.99 10.60 9.85
C THR A 92 9.70 9.43 10.51
N LYS A 93 10.71 9.72 11.34
CA LYS A 93 11.39 8.72 12.18
C LYS A 93 10.48 8.05 13.22
N THR A 94 9.28 8.62 13.43
CA THR A 94 8.21 8.07 14.28
C THR A 94 7.17 7.27 13.48
N CYS A 95 7.50 6.87 12.25
CA CYS A 95 6.67 6.04 11.37
C CYS A 95 5.34 6.66 10.90
N HIS A 96 5.18 7.98 11.03
CA HIS A 96 4.11 8.69 10.33
C HIS A 96 4.44 8.84 8.85
N ARG A 97 3.39 8.90 8.02
CA ARG A 97 3.48 8.94 6.55
C ARG A 97 2.60 10.05 6.00
N LEU A 98 3.10 10.71 4.95
CA LEU A 98 2.34 11.66 4.14
C LEU A 98 1.99 10.99 2.80
N GLY A 99 0.72 10.71 2.57
CA GLY A 99 0.23 10.19 1.28
C GLY A 99 -0.13 11.30 0.29
N HIS A 100 -0.69 10.92 -0.87
CA HIS A 100 -1.22 11.84 -1.89
C HIS A 100 -2.57 12.50 -1.52
N GLY A 101 -3.02 12.37 -0.26
CA GLY A 101 -4.23 13.04 0.25
C GLY A 101 -5.59 12.44 -0.16
N LYS A 102 -5.61 11.23 -0.75
CA LYS A 102 -6.86 10.53 -1.12
C LYS A 102 -7.34 9.48 -0.11
N GLY A 103 -6.55 9.18 0.92
CA GLY A 103 -6.91 8.25 1.99
C GLY A 103 -7.11 6.78 1.55
N PHE A 104 -6.68 6.40 0.34
CA PHE A 104 -6.89 5.04 -0.19
C PHE A 104 -6.25 3.96 0.68
N TYR A 105 -5.01 4.16 1.10
CA TYR A 105 -4.29 3.21 1.94
C TYR A 105 -4.87 3.14 3.35
N ASP A 106 -5.17 4.28 3.97
CA ASP A 106 -5.73 4.31 5.33
C ASP A 106 -7.12 3.63 5.36
N THR A 107 -7.94 3.86 4.34
CA THR A 107 -9.23 3.18 4.11
C THR A 107 -9.05 1.67 3.92
N TYR A 108 -8.08 1.25 3.09
CA TYR A 108 -7.82 -0.17 2.82
C TYR A 108 -7.31 -0.90 4.05
N ILE A 109 -6.34 -0.32 4.77
CA ILE A 109 -5.75 -0.89 5.98
C ILE A 109 -6.83 -1.08 7.05
N ALA A 110 -7.71 -0.09 7.25
CA ALA A 110 -8.84 -0.21 8.18
C ALA A 110 -9.76 -1.38 7.83
N LYS A 111 -10.16 -1.50 6.55
CA LYS A 111 -11.01 -2.60 6.07
C LYS A 111 -10.33 -3.95 6.23
N HIS A 112 -9.04 -4.04 5.89
CA HIS A 112 -8.27 -5.27 5.95
C HIS A 112 -8.10 -5.76 7.39
N ILE A 113 -7.75 -4.87 8.33
CA ILE A 113 -7.63 -5.21 9.76
C ILE A 113 -8.97 -5.65 10.34
N ALA A 114 -10.06 -4.93 10.03
CA ALA A 114 -11.40 -5.29 10.50
C ALA A 114 -11.84 -6.67 9.97
N TRP A 115 -11.60 -6.93 8.68
CA TRP A 115 -11.84 -8.24 8.08
C TRP A 115 -10.97 -9.32 8.75
N GLY A 116 -9.67 -9.08 8.93
CA GLY A 116 -8.73 -10.01 9.53
C GLY A 116 -9.11 -10.38 10.97
N ALA A 117 -9.48 -9.38 11.79
CA ALA A 117 -9.95 -9.60 13.15
C ALA A 117 -11.18 -10.51 13.20
N ALA A 118 -12.14 -10.32 12.28
CA ALA A 118 -13.32 -11.19 12.16
C ALA A 118 -12.98 -12.64 11.74
N GLN A 119 -11.82 -12.85 11.12
CA GLN A 119 -11.29 -14.17 10.75
C GLN A 119 -10.25 -14.72 11.74
N GLY A 120 -9.99 -14.03 12.87
CA GLY A 120 -8.96 -14.43 13.83
C GLY A 120 -7.52 -14.28 13.32
N ARG A 121 -7.30 -13.39 12.33
CA ARG A 121 -5.97 -13.11 11.76
C ARG A 121 -5.32 -11.89 12.41
N PRO A 122 -3.98 -11.88 12.54
CA PRO A 122 -3.25 -10.69 12.97
C PRO A 122 -3.35 -9.59 11.90
N ALA A 123 -3.14 -8.34 12.34
CA ALA A 123 -2.99 -7.21 11.44
C ALA A 123 -1.71 -7.38 10.58
N PRO A 124 -1.72 -6.91 9.32
CA PRO A 124 -0.53 -6.93 8.48
C PRO A 124 0.55 -5.99 9.01
N PHE A 125 1.82 -6.34 8.82
CA PHE A 125 2.94 -5.47 9.13
C PHE A 125 3.07 -4.35 8.07
N LEU A 126 3.02 -3.10 8.51
CA LEU A 126 2.99 -1.91 7.64
C LEU A 126 4.39 -1.30 7.49
N ILE A 127 4.88 -1.21 6.26
CA ILE A 127 6.23 -0.75 5.94
C ILE A 127 6.18 0.44 4.99
N GLY A 128 6.77 1.56 5.38
CA GLY A 128 7.06 2.67 4.47
C GLY A 128 8.48 2.56 3.93
N ILE A 129 8.68 2.91 2.65
CA ILE A 129 10.02 2.98 2.05
C ILE A 129 10.11 4.31 1.31
N GLY A 130 11.15 5.08 1.61
CA GLY A 130 11.36 6.40 1.01
C GLY A 130 12.83 6.73 0.85
N ALA A 131 13.13 7.61 -0.10
CA ALA A 131 14.45 8.21 -0.22
C ALA A 131 14.78 9.01 1.05
N THR A 132 16.06 9.19 1.36
CA THR A 132 16.48 9.90 2.58
C THR A 132 15.90 11.31 2.64
N GLU A 133 15.73 11.98 1.50
CA GLU A 133 15.13 13.30 1.34
C GLU A 133 13.62 13.34 1.64
N GLN A 134 12.96 12.18 1.63
CA GLN A 134 11.54 12.06 1.99
C GLN A 134 11.35 11.95 3.51
N PHE A 135 12.43 11.86 4.29
CA PHE A 135 12.35 11.84 5.75
C PHE A 135 12.34 13.27 6.29
N ILE A 136 11.23 13.67 6.89
CA ILE A 136 11.02 15.00 7.45
C ILE A 136 10.73 14.92 8.96
N ASP A 137 10.94 16.03 9.66
CA ASP A 137 10.81 16.05 11.12
C ASP A 137 9.38 15.87 11.61
N ARG A 138 8.40 16.41 10.86
CA ARG A 138 6.99 16.40 11.26
C ARG A 138 6.06 16.32 10.07
N ILE A 139 5.09 15.42 10.17
CA ILE A 139 3.94 15.33 9.28
C ILE A 139 2.71 15.70 10.12
N PRO A 140 1.85 16.64 9.69
CA PRO A 140 0.55 16.83 10.31
C PRO A 140 -0.28 15.55 10.15
N THR A 141 -0.85 15.06 11.24
CA THR A 141 -1.64 13.82 11.25
C THR A 141 -3.03 14.04 11.79
N GLU A 142 -3.94 13.19 11.34
CA GLU A 142 -5.32 13.10 11.79
C GLU A 142 -5.56 11.77 12.54
N GLY A 143 -6.63 11.69 13.33
CA GLY A 143 -6.90 10.52 14.17
C GLY A 143 -7.18 9.21 13.40
N HIS A 144 -7.36 9.29 12.09
CA HIS A 144 -7.58 8.14 11.21
C HIS A 144 -6.32 7.73 10.44
N ASP A 145 -5.21 8.48 10.55
CA ASP A 145 -3.95 8.14 9.91
C ASP A 145 -3.30 6.93 10.60
N TYR A 146 -2.95 5.92 9.81
CA TYR A 146 -2.25 4.76 10.33
C TYR A 146 -0.76 5.06 10.51
N VAL A 147 -0.28 4.95 11.76
CA VAL A 147 1.15 4.89 12.05
C VAL A 147 1.69 3.54 11.57
N LEU A 148 2.68 3.58 10.70
CA LEU A 148 3.32 2.37 10.16
C LEU A 148 4.13 1.65 11.24
N ASP A 149 4.41 0.36 11.05
CA ASP A 149 5.21 -0.41 11.98
C ASP A 149 6.71 -0.14 11.79
N ALA A 150 7.13 0.08 10.53
CA ALA A 150 8.48 0.47 10.20
C ALA A 150 8.53 1.43 9.00
N VAL A 151 9.58 2.24 8.95
CA VAL A 151 9.97 3.00 7.76
C VAL A 151 11.45 2.79 7.44
N VAL A 152 11.76 2.56 6.16
CA VAL A 152 13.10 2.30 5.65
C VAL A 152 13.55 3.48 4.79
N ALA A 153 14.69 4.07 5.14
CA ALA A 153 15.32 5.14 4.37
C ALA A 153 16.19 4.58 3.25
N GLY A 154 16.43 5.39 2.21
CA GLY A 154 17.23 5.02 1.04
C GLY A 154 18.69 4.66 1.37
N ASP A 155 19.20 5.07 2.52
CA ASP A 155 20.53 4.69 3.05
C ASP A 155 20.53 3.35 3.82
N GLY A 156 19.38 2.68 3.91
CA GLY A 156 19.20 1.41 4.63
C GLY A 156 18.85 1.57 6.11
N THR A 157 18.76 2.80 6.64
CA THR A 157 18.33 3.03 8.02
C THR A 157 16.88 2.58 8.22
N VAL A 158 16.62 1.84 9.30
CA VAL A 158 15.27 1.37 9.66
C VAL A 158 14.84 2.06 10.95
N TYR A 159 13.68 2.70 10.92
CA TYR A 159 12.99 3.20 12.11
C TYR A 159 11.75 2.35 12.35
N THR A 160 11.52 1.99 13.61
CA THR A 160 10.35 1.20 14.03
C THR A 160 9.46 2.01 14.95
N LYS A 161 8.16 1.74 14.88
CA LYS A 161 7.20 2.28 15.83
C LYS A 161 7.58 1.86 17.25
N GLN A 162 7.60 2.82 18.17
CA GLN A 162 7.83 2.58 19.60
C GLN A 162 6.54 2.16 20.31
#